data_AF-A0A132A279-F1
#
_entry.id   AF-A0A132A279-F1
#
_cell.length_a   1.000
_cell.length_b   1.000
_cell.length_c   1.000
_cell.angle_alpha   90.00
_cell.angle_beta   90.00
_cell.angle_gamma   90.00
#
_symmetry.space_group_name_H-M   'P 1'
#
loop_
_entity.id
_entity.type
_entity.pdbx_description
1 polymer ?
#
loop_
_entity_poly.entity_id
_entity_poly.type
_entity_poly.pdbx_seq_one_letter_code
_entity_poly.pdbx_strand_id
1 'polypeptide(L)'
;GLYRTSRGKHEGGDAHWEENKLNNYLDSEIRLTEVQEHICIELTDDKDQCHSAAEELEEHFEHWFFNERKQERLRNQKEGETLQEYICYNRSKVCCPSGHFGADCQPCRGYPDQVCFGRGHCSGNGTRFGNGKCVCHEGFGGQDCEKCSSTFKSEGEIEIKLNGKIHKLPEKCYQCDVSCASTCHSSGPKGCSVCKDGYIWDTTDGCIDVDECSKKELNSCKHSSYCVNTLGSFKCFRKCLETLNTCPKKQSTIELIEKCSKLQADLENRLHLKKA
;
A
#
# COMPACT_ATOMS: atom_id res chain seq x y z
N GLY A 1 19.52 10.90 -8.14
CA GLY A 1 20.46 11.90 -8.69
C GLY A 1 20.30 13.30 -8.12
N LEU A 2 19.39 14.13 -8.66
CA LEU A 2 19.34 15.60 -8.44
C LEU A 2 19.44 16.07 -6.98
N TYR A 3 18.66 15.47 -6.08
CA TYR A 3 18.69 15.81 -4.66
C TYR A 3 20.04 15.47 -4.00
N ARG A 4 20.65 14.35 -4.37
CA ARG A 4 21.93 13.89 -3.78
C ARG A 4 23.10 14.77 -4.19
N THR A 5 23.00 15.44 -5.33
CA THR A 5 24.04 16.32 -5.90
C THR A 5 23.66 17.81 -5.82
N SER A 6 22.75 18.18 -4.91
CA SER A 6 22.28 19.57 -4.75
C SER A 6 23.31 20.51 -4.09
N ARG A 7 24.53 20.02 -3.88
CA ARG A 7 25.66 20.84 -3.41
C ARG A 7 25.91 21.98 -4.39
N GLY A 8 26.35 23.13 -3.88
CA GLY A 8 26.59 24.32 -4.71
C GLY A 8 28.03 24.50 -5.20
N LYS A 9 28.91 23.49 -5.03
CA LYS A 9 30.35 23.59 -5.29
C LYS A 9 30.94 22.27 -5.82
N HIS A 10 31.98 22.38 -6.65
CA HIS A 10 32.80 21.24 -7.09
C HIS A 10 33.56 20.63 -5.90
N GLU A 11 33.86 19.33 -5.95
CA GLU A 11 34.70 18.67 -4.95
C GLU A 11 36.17 18.85 -5.34
N GLY A 12 36.94 19.64 -4.58
CA GLY A 12 38.41 19.54 -4.60
C GLY A 12 39.27 20.74 -5.04
N GLY A 13 38.74 21.97 -5.14
CA GLY A 13 39.57 23.15 -5.50
C GLY A 13 39.16 24.46 -4.82
N ASP A 14 40.04 25.46 -4.94
CA ASP A 14 39.81 26.82 -4.44
C ASP A 14 38.59 27.43 -5.16
N ALA A 15 37.48 27.55 -4.44
CA ALA A 15 36.19 28.03 -4.95
C ALA A 15 36.27 29.36 -5.74
N HIS A 16 37.25 30.22 -5.41
CA HIS A 16 37.46 31.51 -6.06
C HIS A 16 38.15 31.41 -7.45
N TRP A 17 38.93 30.37 -7.69
CA TRP A 17 39.51 30.09 -9.01
C TRP A 17 38.48 29.40 -9.93
N GLU A 18 37.64 28.55 -9.36
CA GLU A 18 36.60 27.81 -10.06
C GLU A 18 35.45 28.70 -10.55
N GLU A 19 34.97 29.64 -9.73
CA GLU A 19 33.88 30.57 -10.08
C GLU A 19 34.19 31.48 -11.29
N ASN A 20 35.46 31.75 -11.56
CA ASN A 20 35.90 32.65 -12.64
C ASN A 20 36.22 31.94 -13.96
N LYS A 21 36.34 30.60 -13.98
CA LYS A 21 36.79 29.84 -15.16
C LYS A 21 35.93 28.63 -15.54
N LEU A 22 35.17 28.05 -14.61
CA LEU A 22 34.27 26.95 -14.87
C LEU A 22 32.82 27.46 -14.84
N ASN A 23 31.97 26.91 -15.70
CA ASN A 23 30.53 27.11 -15.56
C ASN A 23 30.09 26.67 -14.16
N ASN A 24 29.12 27.38 -13.58
CA ASN A 24 28.54 27.05 -12.27
C ASN A 24 28.27 25.55 -12.13
N TYR A 25 28.78 24.92 -11.05
CA TYR A 25 28.59 23.49 -10.75
C TYR A 25 27.15 23.03 -10.98
N LEU A 26 26.17 23.86 -10.62
CA LEU A 26 24.75 23.57 -10.77
C LEU A 26 24.34 23.20 -12.21
N ASP A 27 24.99 23.78 -13.22
CA ASP A 27 24.75 23.58 -14.65
C ASP A 27 25.92 22.91 -15.37
N SER A 28 26.85 22.33 -14.62
CA SER A 28 28.03 21.65 -15.17
C SER A 28 27.71 20.23 -15.63
N GLU A 29 28.45 19.76 -16.63
CA GLU A 29 28.45 18.37 -17.10
C GLU A 29 28.86 17.41 -15.98
N ILE A 30 29.79 17.81 -15.12
CA ILE A 30 30.20 17.03 -13.94
C ILE A 30 28.99 16.71 -13.04
N ARG A 31 28.15 17.72 -12.73
CA ARG A 31 26.95 17.48 -11.92
C ARG A 31 25.97 16.54 -12.63
N LEU A 32 25.86 16.58 -13.96
CA LEU A 32 25.01 15.66 -14.70
C LEU A 32 25.50 14.22 -14.57
N THR A 33 26.80 13.98 -14.72
CA THR A 33 27.40 12.65 -14.52
C THR A 33 27.14 12.13 -13.11
N GLU A 34 27.38 12.93 -12.07
CA GLU A 34 27.08 12.54 -10.68
C GLU A 34 25.57 12.26 -10.47
N VAL A 35 24.70 13.00 -11.16
CA VAL A 35 23.25 12.74 -11.13
C VAL A 35 22.93 11.37 -11.73
N GLN A 36 23.53 11.03 -12.87
CA GLN A 36 23.32 9.80 -13.62
C GLN A 36 23.85 8.56 -12.88
N GLU A 37 25.03 8.66 -12.24
CA GLU A 37 25.59 7.61 -11.38
C GLU A 37 24.64 7.22 -10.22
N HIS A 38 23.77 8.15 -9.82
CA HIS A 38 22.79 7.98 -8.76
C HIS A 38 21.35 7.72 -9.24
N ILE A 39 21.11 7.35 -10.50
CA ILE A 39 19.75 7.04 -11.00
C ILE A 39 19.30 5.64 -10.55
N CYS A 40 20.15 4.62 -10.69
CA CYS A 40 19.76 3.21 -10.47
C CYS A 40 20.27 2.61 -9.16
N ILE A 41 20.85 3.43 -8.26
CA ILE A 41 21.55 2.95 -7.06
C ILE A 41 20.63 2.35 -5.98
N GLU A 42 19.35 2.74 -5.96
CA GLU A 42 18.38 2.27 -4.94
C GLU A 42 17.68 0.96 -5.34
N LEU A 43 17.88 0.47 -6.57
CA LEU A 43 17.21 -0.73 -7.09
C LEU A 43 18.03 -2.00 -6.80
N THR A 44 17.36 -3.03 -6.26
CA THR A 44 17.95 -4.35 -5.99
C THR A 44 17.71 -5.35 -7.11
N ASP A 45 16.50 -5.41 -7.66
CA ASP A 45 16.08 -6.48 -8.57
C ASP A 45 16.14 -6.07 -10.06
N ASP A 46 15.78 -4.82 -10.40
CA ASP A 46 15.67 -4.33 -11.79
C ASP A 46 16.81 -3.38 -12.19
N LYS A 47 18.01 -3.60 -11.63
CA LYS A 47 19.15 -2.68 -11.80
C LYS A 47 19.65 -2.63 -13.24
N ASP A 48 19.72 -3.78 -13.92
CA ASP A 48 20.21 -3.88 -15.30
C ASP A 48 19.24 -3.22 -16.29
N GLN A 49 17.93 -3.41 -16.09
CA GLN A 49 16.88 -2.77 -16.88
C GLN A 49 16.90 -1.25 -16.69
N CYS A 50 17.12 -0.78 -15.45
CA CYS A 50 17.28 0.63 -15.17
C CYS A 50 18.49 1.22 -15.89
N HIS A 51 19.65 0.57 -15.83
CA HIS A 51 20.85 1.04 -16.53
C HIS A 51 20.65 1.06 -18.05
N SER A 52 20.05 0.01 -18.62
CA SER A 52 19.72 -0.05 -20.05
C SER A 52 18.79 1.09 -20.48
N ALA A 53 17.75 1.37 -19.68
CA ALA A 53 16.84 2.49 -19.94
C ALA A 53 17.50 3.86 -19.75
N ALA A 54 18.41 3.99 -18.78
CA ALA A 54 19.15 5.23 -18.55
C ALA A 54 20.10 5.55 -19.72
N GLU A 55 20.72 4.53 -20.30
CA GLU A 55 21.56 4.64 -21.52
C GLU A 55 20.71 5.04 -22.73
N GLU A 56 19.56 4.39 -22.95
CA GLU A 56 18.66 4.74 -24.06
C GLU A 56 18.14 6.19 -23.98
N LEU A 57 17.97 6.71 -22.77
CA LEU A 57 17.41 8.04 -22.51
C LEU A 57 18.46 9.14 -22.28
N GLU A 58 19.75 8.84 -22.43
CA GLU A 58 20.87 9.74 -22.10
C GLU A 58 20.76 11.11 -22.79
N GLU A 59 20.53 11.12 -24.11
CA GLU A 59 20.38 12.36 -24.90
C GLU A 59 19.21 13.21 -24.39
N HIS A 60 18.11 12.56 -24.00
CA HIS A 60 16.94 13.26 -23.46
C HIS A 60 17.19 13.82 -22.06
N PHE A 61 17.95 13.10 -21.21
CA PHE A 61 18.36 13.59 -19.90
C PHE A 61 19.29 14.79 -20.01
N GLU A 62 20.28 14.75 -20.91
CA GLU A 62 21.18 15.88 -21.19
C GLU A 62 20.39 17.11 -21.64
N HIS A 63 19.54 16.95 -22.65
CA HIS A 63 18.74 18.06 -23.16
C HIS A 63 17.86 18.66 -22.06
N TRP A 64 17.19 17.83 -21.26
CA TRP A 64 16.37 18.32 -20.16
C TRP A 64 17.22 19.07 -19.12
N PHE A 65 18.38 18.52 -18.74
CA PHE A 65 19.24 19.06 -17.69
C PHE A 65 19.82 20.43 -18.04
N PHE A 66 20.27 20.61 -19.29
CA PHE A 66 20.89 21.86 -19.74
C PHE A 66 19.88 22.91 -20.22
N ASN A 67 18.73 22.49 -20.76
CA ASN A 67 17.74 23.41 -21.33
C ASN A 67 16.52 23.59 -20.43
N GLU A 68 15.73 22.54 -20.23
CA GLU A 68 14.41 22.62 -19.58
C GLU A 68 14.51 22.95 -18.09
N ARG A 69 15.41 22.27 -17.37
CA ARG A 69 15.66 22.49 -15.95
C ARG A 69 16.13 23.92 -15.65
N LYS A 70 16.90 24.52 -16.57
CA LYS A 70 17.28 25.93 -16.47
C LYS A 70 16.04 26.83 -16.57
N GLN A 71 15.09 26.50 -17.43
CA GLN A 71 13.81 27.22 -17.53
C GLN A 71 12.93 27.04 -16.28
N GLU A 72 12.89 25.86 -15.68
CA GLU A 72 12.18 25.63 -14.40
C GLU A 72 12.65 26.61 -13.32
N ARG A 73 13.98 26.74 -13.16
CA ARG A 73 14.55 27.66 -12.17
C ARG A 73 14.26 29.12 -12.49
N LEU A 74 14.29 29.52 -13.77
CA LEU A 74 13.91 30.88 -14.20
C LEU A 74 12.43 31.19 -13.92
N ARG A 75 11.57 30.15 -13.93
CA ARG A 75 10.13 30.26 -13.62
C ARG A 75 9.81 30.10 -12.13
N ASN A 76 10.82 30.01 -11.25
CA ASN A 76 10.65 29.70 -9.82
C ASN A 76 9.89 28.38 -9.56
N GLN A 77 9.99 27.42 -10.48
CA GLN A 77 9.44 26.06 -10.33
C GLN A 77 10.41 25.18 -9.53
N LYS A 78 9.91 24.07 -9.00
CA LYS A 78 10.76 23.09 -8.31
C LYS A 78 11.64 22.38 -9.34
N GLU A 79 12.95 22.30 -9.09
CA GLU A 79 13.89 21.59 -9.98
C GLU A 79 13.47 20.12 -10.12
N GLY A 80 13.26 19.65 -11.35
CA GLY A 80 12.81 18.28 -11.63
C GLY A 80 11.29 18.11 -11.77
N GLU A 81 10.50 19.18 -11.59
CA GLU A 81 9.03 19.10 -11.62
C GLU A 81 8.47 18.62 -12.97
N THR A 82 9.10 18.99 -14.08
CA THR A 82 8.69 18.58 -15.44
C THR A 82 9.43 17.35 -15.96
N LEU A 83 10.40 16.80 -15.20
CA LEU A 83 11.28 15.73 -15.69
C LEU A 83 10.49 14.49 -16.14
N GLN A 84 9.53 14.06 -15.32
CA GLN A 84 8.71 12.89 -15.64
C GLN A 84 7.85 13.12 -16.88
N GLU A 85 7.28 14.32 -17.02
CA GLU A 85 6.49 14.68 -18.19
C GLU A 85 7.35 14.75 -19.45
N TYR A 86 8.53 15.38 -19.36
CA TYR A 86 9.45 15.52 -20.47
C TYR A 86 9.98 14.15 -20.94
N ILE A 87 10.59 13.38 -20.04
CA ILE A 87 11.23 12.11 -20.39
C ILE A 87 10.19 11.02 -20.65
N CYS A 88 9.30 10.79 -19.69
CA CYS A 88 8.44 9.61 -19.71
C CYS A 88 7.21 9.78 -20.61
N TYR A 89 6.59 10.96 -20.62
CA TYR A 89 5.38 11.20 -21.40
C TYR A 89 5.68 11.72 -22.81
N ASN A 90 6.51 12.76 -22.96
CA ASN A 90 6.75 13.41 -24.25
C ASN A 90 7.79 12.69 -25.13
N ARG A 91 8.92 12.27 -24.56
CA ARG A 91 10.04 11.68 -25.31
C ARG A 91 9.90 10.17 -25.51
N SER A 92 10.00 9.41 -24.43
CA SER A 92 9.94 7.94 -24.48
C SER A 92 8.54 7.39 -24.78
N LYS A 93 7.49 8.21 -24.54
CA LYS A 93 6.08 7.82 -24.68
C LYS A 93 5.78 6.49 -23.95
N VAL A 94 6.35 6.28 -22.78
CA VAL A 94 6.07 5.10 -21.93
C VAL A 94 5.02 5.44 -20.86
N CYS A 95 5.01 6.69 -20.39
CA CYS A 95 4.03 7.18 -19.43
C CYS A 95 2.83 7.86 -20.09
N CYS A 96 1.81 8.08 -19.27
CA CYS A 96 0.65 8.93 -19.53
C CYS A 96 0.63 10.12 -18.55
N PRO A 97 -0.15 11.18 -18.84
CA PRO A 97 -0.40 12.23 -17.86
C PRO A 97 -1.04 11.64 -16.60
N SER A 98 -0.83 12.30 -15.46
CA SER A 98 -1.49 11.90 -14.21
C SER A 98 -3.01 11.84 -14.41
N GLY A 99 -3.63 10.78 -13.90
CA GLY A 99 -5.05 10.49 -14.07
C GLY A 99 -5.43 9.81 -15.38
N HIS A 100 -4.47 9.32 -16.17
CA HIS A 100 -4.73 8.60 -17.43
C HIS A 100 -4.04 7.23 -17.46
N PHE A 101 -4.52 6.30 -18.29
CA PHE A 101 -4.04 4.92 -18.35
C PHE A 101 -4.12 4.32 -19.77
N GLY A 102 -3.42 3.20 -19.97
CA GLY A 102 -3.53 2.38 -21.18
C GLY A 102 -2.80 2.97 -22.40
N ALA A 103 -2.75 2.21 -23.49
CA ALA A 103 -1.91 2.53 -24.66
C ALA A 103 -2.18 3.93 -25.23
N ASP A 104 -3.44 4.37 -25.22
CA ASP A 104 -3.89 5.66 -25.72
C ASP A 104 -3.98 6.76 -24.64
N CYS A 105 -3.55 6.49 -23.41
CA CYS A 105 -3.68 7.40 -22.27
C CYS A 105 -5.11 7.91 -22.08
N GLN A 106 -6.06 6.99 -21.93
CA GLN A 106 -7.46 7.31 -21.65
C GLN A 106 -7.62 7.83 -20.21
N PRO A 107 -8.54 8.78 -19.96
CA PRO A 107 -8.74 9.30 -18.61
C PRO A 107 -9.30 8.22 -17.68
N CYS A 108 -8.74 8.17 -16.47
CA CYS A 108 -9.28 7.36 -15.38
C CYS A 108 -10.70 7.82 -15.05
N ARG A 109 -11.53 6.89 -14.59
CA ARG A 109 -12.91 7.22 -14.24
C ARG A 109 -12.95 8.20 -13.07
N GLY A 110 -13.69 9.29 -13.24
CA GLY A 110 -13.81 10.36 -12.25
C GLY A 110 -12.73 11.45 -12.34
N TYR A 111 -11.83 11.36 -13.33
CA TYR A 111 -10.88 12.44 -13.63
C TYR A 111 -11.60 13.76 -13.98
N PRO A 112 -11.11 14.93 -13.54
CA PRO A 112 -9.87 15.12 -12.79
C PRO A 112 -9.99 14.95 -11.27
N ASP A 113 -11.14 15.27 -10.67
CA ASP A 113 -11.21 15.53 -9.22
C ASP A 113 -11.67 14.34 -8.36
N GLN A 114 -12.29 13.33 -8.96
CA GLN A 114 -13.00 12.26 -8.26
C GLN A 114 -12.57 10.88 -8.79
N VAL A 115 -11.30 10.72 -9.12
CA VAL A 115 -10.76 9.43 -9.58
C VAL A 115 -11.08 8.36 -8.54
N CYS A 116 -11.88 7.37 -8.93
CA CYS A 116 -12.39 6.34 -8.01
C CYS A 116 -13.07 6.91 -6.75
N PHE A 117 -13.82 8.02 -6.91
CA PHE A 117 -14.46 8.79 -5.83
C PHE A 117 -13.51 9.18 -4.68
N GLY A 118 -12.20 9.28 -4.95
CA GLY A 118 -11.17 9.53 -3.93
C GLY A 118 -11.01 8.39 -2.92
N ARG A 119 -11.55 7.21 -3.20
CA ARG A 119 -11.62 6.04 -2.32
C ARG A 119 -10.91 4.82 -2.90
N GLY A 120 -10.04 5.06 -3.87
CA GLY A 120 -9.24 4.04 -4.51
C GLY A 120 -8.23 4.64 -5.47
N HIS A 121 -7.57 3.75 -6.19
CA HIS A 121 -6.55 4.10 -7.18
C HIS A 121 -6.92 3.49 -8.54
N CYS A 122 -6.68 4.26 -9.60
CA CYS A 122 -6.88 3.79 -10.96
C CYS A 122 -5.74 2.85 -11.38
N SER A 123 -6.08 1.64 -11.82
CA SER A 123 -5.11 0.67 -12.33
C SER A 123 -4.44 1.19 -13.60
N GLY A 124 -3.14 1.43 -13.52
CA GLY A 124 -2.33 1.98 -14.62
C GLY A 124 -2.27 3.51 -14.66
N ASN A 125 -2.67 4.20 -13.59
CA ASN A 125 -2.56 5.66 -13.48
C ASN A 125 -1.14 6.16 -13.85
N GLY A 126 -1.03 7.04 -14.83
CA GLY A 126 0.22 7.61 -15.30
C GLY A 126 1.03 6.68 -16.20
N THR A 127 0.48 5.52 -16.59
CA THR A 127 1.20 4.50 -17.38
C THR A 127 0.44 4.17 -18.65
N ARG A 128 1.14 3.74 -19.70
CA ARG A 128 0.50 3.18 -20.90
C ARG A 128 0.01 1.74 -20.75
N PHE A 129 0.09 1.21 -19.53
CA PHE A 129 -0.39 -0.11 -19.17
C PHE A 129 -1.60 0.02 -18.23
N GLY A 130 -2.15 -1.13 -17.81
CA GLY A 130 -3.32 -1.19 -16.94
C GLY A 130 -4.64 -1.06 -17.69
N ASN A 131 -5.72 -1.32 -16.97
CA ASN A 131 -7.08 -1.40 -17.52
C ASN A 131 -8.00 -0.30 -17.00
N GLY A 132 -7.49 0.64 -16.20
CA GLY A 132 -8.24 1.77 -15.67
C GLY A 132 -9.29 1.43 -14.63
N LYS A 133 -9.36 0.18 -14.18
CA LYS A 133 -10.28 -0.22 -13.11
C LYS A 133 -9.84 0.37 -11.78
N CYS A 134 -10.81 0.71 -10.94
CA CYS A 134 -10.53 1.18 -9.60
C CYS A 134 -10.12 0.02 -8.69
N VAL A 135 -8.99 0.19 -8.02
CA VAL A 135 -8.51 -0.63 -6.91
C VAL A 135 -8.89 0.11 -5.63
N CYS A 136 -9.91 -0.38 -4.95
CA CYS A 136 -10.48 0.32 -3.80
C CYS A 136 -9.60 0.23 -2.55
N HIS A 137 -9.64 1.29 -1.76
CA HIS A 137 -9.07 1.27 -0.41
C HIS A 137 -9.84 0.29 0.48
N GLU A 138 -9.18 -0.12 1.56
CA GLU A 138 -9.77 -1.01 2.55
C GLU A 138 -11.13 -0.48 3.03
N GLY A 139 -12.11 -1.37 3.11
CA GLY A 139 -13.48 -1.05 3.50
C GLY A 139 -14.38 -0.52 2.40
N PHE A 140 -13.83 -0.13 1.25
CA PHE A 140 -14.60 0.31 0.07
C PHE A 140 -14.66 -0.78 -1.00
N GLY A 141 -15.68 -0.70 -1.84
CA GLY A 141 -15.91 -1.63 -2.93
C GLY A 141 -16.88 -1.06 -3.96
N GLY A 142 -17.20 -1.86 -4.97
CA GLY A 142 -17.92 -1.41 -6.15
C GLY A 142 -17.00 -1.23 -7.34
N GLN A 143 -17.56 -0.76 -8.46
CA GLN A 143 -16.78 -0.58 -9.68
C GLN A 143 -15.84 0.61 -9.57
N ASP A 144 -16.26 1.62 -8.80
CA ASP A 144 -15.65 2.93 -8.69
C ASP A 144 -15.31 3.27 -7.23
N CYS A 145 -15.43 2.30 -6.32
CA CYS A 145 -15.27 2.46 -4.86
C CYS A 145 -16.38 3.31 -4.22
N GLU A 146 -17.57 3.19 -4.79
CA GLU A 146 -18.76 3.97 -4.45
C GLU A 146 -19.55 3.43 -3.25
N LYS A 147 -19.25 2.21 -2.80
CA LYS A 147 -19.96 1.55 -1.69
C LYS A 147 -18.98 0.96 -0.69
N CYS A 148 -19.49 0.54 0.46
CA CYS A 148 -18.69 -0.26 1.38
C CYS A 148 -18.47 -1.67 0.80
N SER A 149 -17.33 -2.26 1.13
CA SER A 149 -17.02 -3.66 0.80
C SER A 149 -17.99 -4.62 1.51
N SER A 150 -18.05 -5.87 1.08
CA SER A 150 -19.05 -6.85 1.52
C SER A 150 -19.03 -7.17 3.02
N THR A 151 -17.92 -6.91 3.72
CA THR A 151 -17.77 -7.12 5.17
C THR A 151 -17.74 -5.81 5.96
N PHE A 152 -18.27 -4.74 5.38
CA PHE A 152 -18.29 -3.41 5.98
C PHE A 152 -19.72 -2.86 5.95
N LYS A 153 -20.07 -2.06 6.95
CA LYS A 153 -21.32 -1.30 7.00
C LYS A 153 -21.06 0.19 6.77
N SER A 154 -21.97 0.85 6.08
CA SER A 154 -21.96 2.30 5.92
C SER A 154 -22.51 3.01 7.16
N GLU A 155 -21.91 4.13 7.51
CA GLU A 155 -22.45 5.08 8.48
C GLU A 155 -22.35 6.49 7.87
N GLY A 156 -23.46 7.21 7.91
CA GLY A 156 -23.59 8.50 7.22
C GLY A 156 -23.67 8.35 5.69
N GLU A 157 -24.21 9.38 5.05
CA GLU A 157 -24.28 9.50 3.60
C GLU A 157 -23.82 10.89 3.20
N ILE A 158 -22.97 10.97 2.18
CA ILE A 158 -22.57 12.22 1.55
C ILE A 158 -23.13 12.28 0.12
N GLU A 159 -23.54 13.47 -0.28
CA GLU A 159 -23.99 13.73 -1.64
C GLU A 159 -22.91 14.48 -2.41
N ILE A 160 -22.47 13.92 -3.54
CA ILE A 160 -21.54 14.58 -4.45
C ILE A 160 -22.18 14.78 -5.81
N LYS A 161 -21.92 15.94 -6.44
CA LYS A 161 -22.38 16.24 -7.79
C LYS A 161 -21.27 15.97 -8.79
N LEU A 162 -21.47 14.99 -9.65
CA LEU A 162 -20.53 14.61 -10.71
C LEU A 162 -21.26 14.62 -12.05
N ASN A 163 -20.72 15.37 -13.01
CA ASN A 163 -21.31 15.51 -14.35
C ASN A 163 -22.81 15.87 -14.30
N GLY A 164 -23.21 16.73 -13.36
CA GLY A 164 -24.60 17.15 -13.14
C GLY A 164 -25.51 16.13 -12.45
N LYS A 165 -25.01 14.95 -12.08
CA LYS A 165 -25.76 13.92 -11.33
C LYS A 165 -25.37 13.90 -9.87
N ILE A 166 -26.36 13.69 -8.99
CA ILE A 166 -26.13 13.52 -7.54
C ILE A 166 -25.83 12.04 -7.28
N HIS A 167 -24.67 11.76 -6.69
CA HIS A 167 -24.28 10.45 -6.21
C HIS A 167 -24.34 10.45 -4.68
N LYS A 168 -25.01 9.44 -4.11
CA LYS A 168 -25.05 9.19 -2.67
C LYS A 168 -24.00 8.15 -2.34
N LEU A 169 -23.02 8.53 -1.52
CA LEU A 169 -21.92 7.68 -1.12
C LEU A 169 -21.92 7.50 0.40
N PRO A 170 -21.44 6.36 0.92
CA PRO A 170 -21.29 6.17 2.37
C PRO A 170 -20.26 7.17 2.91
N GLU A 171 -20.52 7.88 4.00
CA GLU A 171 -19.51 8.79 4.56
C GLU A 171 -18.32 7.99 5.11
N LYS A 172 -18.63 6.96 5.91
CA LYS A 172 -17.65 6.05 6.51
C LYS A 172 -18.08 4.60 6.32
N CYS A 173 -17.09 3.72 6.21
CA CYS A 173 -17.28 2.27 6.18
C CYS A 173 -16.60 1.65 7.40
N TYR A 174 -17.37 0.97 8.24
CA TYR A 174 -16.86 0.25 9.41
C TYR A 174 -16.89 -1.24 9.18
N GLN A 175 -15.83 -1.92 9.59
CA GLN A 175 -15.75 -3.36 9.49
C GLN A 175 -16.85 -4.01 10.36
N CYS A 176 -17.50 -5.02 9.79
CA CYS A 176 -18.42 -5.87 10.52
C CYS A 176 -17.69 -6.73 11.54
N ASP A 177 -18.44 -7.32 12.46
CA ASP A 177 -17.87 -8.29 13.41
C ASP A 177 -17.22 -9.46 12.67
N VAL A 178 -16.15 -10.01 13.24
CA VAL A 178 -15.37 -11.12 12.65
C VAL A 178 -16.22 -12.37 12.43
N SER A 179 -17.31 -12.51 13.19
CA SER A 179 -18.30 -13.57 13.07
C SER A 179 -19.26 -13.40 11.89
N CYS A 180 -19.26 -12.25 11.19
CA CYS A 180 -20.13 -12.01 10.04
C CYS A 180 -19.52 -12.55 8.74
N ALA A 181 -20.31 -13.30 7.96
CA ALA A 181 -19.92 -13.76 6.62
C ALA A 181 -19.95 -12.63 5.58
N SER A 182 -20.85 -11.67 5.78
CA SER A 182 -21.23 -10.64 4.81
C SER A 182 -21.53 -9.33 5.51
N THR A 183 -22.35 -8.48 4.88
CA THR A 183 -22.76 -7.19 5.42
C THR A 183 -23.41 -7.34 6.78
N CYS A 184 -23.32 -6.29 7.59
CA CYS A 184 -23.91 -6.21 8.91
C CYS A 184 -24.81 -4.97 9.01
N HIS A 185 -25.86 -5.07 9.82
CA HIS A 185 -26.81 -3.98 10.08
C HIS A 185 -26.46 -3.20 11.35
N SER A 186 -25.71 -3.81 12.27
CA SER A 186 -25.20 -3.15 13.48
C SER A 186 -23.79 -3.64 13.83
N SER A 187 -23.17 -3.06 14.86
CA SER A 187 -21.85 -3.48 15.33
C SER A 187 -21.96 -4.72 16.22
N GLY A 188 -20.92 -5.56 16.22
CA GLY A 188 -20.84 -6.77 17.02
C GLY A 188 -21.60 -7.97 16.43
N PRO A 189 -21.57 -9.13 17.11
CA PRO A 189 -22.03 -10.40 16.53
C PRO A 189 -23.54 -10.46 16.23
N LYS A 190 -24.36 -9.67 16.95
CA LYS A 190 -25.79 -9.51 16.66
C LYS A 190 -26.08 -8.77 15.38
N GLY A 191 -25.12 -7.96 14.93
CA GLY A 191 -25.27 -7.16 13.73
C GLY A 191 -25.08 -7.93 12.44
N CYS A 192 -24.66 -9.19 12.50
CA CYS A 192 -24.45 -9.99 11.30
C CYS A 192 -25.78 -10.31 10.60
N SER A 193 -25.83 -10.11 9.29
CA SER A 193 -26.94 -10.62 8.48
C SER A 193 -26.83 -12.14 8.27
N VAL A 194 -25.60 -12.66 8.20
CA VAL A 194 -25.29 -14.09 8.04
C VAL A 194 -24.05 -14.38 8.89
N CYS A 195 -24.13 -15.43 9.72
CA CYS A 195 -22.97 -15.92 10.46
C CYS A 195 -21.98 -16.58 9.50
N LYS A 196 -20.70 -16.28 9.69
CA LYS A 196 -19.60 -16.90 8.98
C LYS A 196 -19.53 -18.39 9.33
N ASP A 197 -18.95 -19.18 8.43
CA ASP A 197 -18.65 -20.58 8.72
C ASP A 197 -17.82 -20.70 10.02
N GLY A 198 -18.18 -21.67 10.86
CA GLY A 198 -17.65 -21.80 12.22
C GLY A 198 -18.44 -21.03 13.29
N TYR A 199 -19.45 -20.25 12.90
CA TYR A 199 -20.34 -19.54 13.83
C TYR A 199 -21.80 -19.99 13.66
N ILE A 200 -22.57 -19.94 14.75
CA ILE A 200 -24.01 -20.20 14.76
C ILE A 200 -24.78 -19.03 15.35
N TRP A 201 -25.99 -18.82 14.86
CA TRP A 201 -26.86 -17.76 15.36
C TRP A 201 -27.46 -18.13 16.71
N ASP A 202 -27.26 -17.25 17.69
CA ASP A 202 -27.92 -17.25 18.99
C ASP A 202 -28.78 -15.99 19.16
N THR A 203 -29.97 -16.15 19.75
CA THR A 203 -30.93 -15.04 19.91
C THR A 203 -30.46 -13.98 20.91
N THR A 204 -29.63 -14.37 21.86
CA THR A 204 -29.17 -13.52 22.97
C THR A 204 -27.83 -12.88 22.67
N ASP A 205 -26.94 -13.55 21.95
CA ASP A 205 -25.55 -13.10 21.73
C ASP A 205 -25.21 -12.84 20.25
N GLY A 206 -26.08 -13.23 19.31
CA GLY A 206 -25.84 -13.08 17.87
C GLY A 206 -25.02 -14.24 17.33
N CYS A 207 -24.11 -13.99 16.38
CA CYS A 207 -23.23 -15.05 15.87
C CYS A 207 -22.18 -15.47 16.91
N ILE A 208 -22.40 -16.62 17.54
CA ILE A 208 -21.47 -17.20 18.50
C ILE A 208 -20.61 -18.26 17.83
N ASP A 209 -19.37 -18.38 18.30
CA ASP A 209 -18.42 -19.38 17.84
C ASP A 209 -18.91 -20.80 18.15
N VAL A 210 -18.78 -21.71 17.19
CA VAL A 210 -19.09 -23.13 17.40
C VAL A 210 -17.87 -23.80 17.99
N ASP A 211 -17.96 -24.23 19.25
CA ASP A 211 -16.91 -25.08 19.82
C ASP A 211 -16.99 -26.50 19.25
N GLU A 212 -16.20 -26.77 18.20
CA GLU A 212 -16.13 -28.10 17.59
C GLU A 212 -15.41 -29.11 18.50
N CYS A 213 -14.59 -28.66 19.45
CA CYS A 213 -13.92 -29.55 20.39
C CYS A 213 -14.89 -30.14 21.41
N SER A 214 -15.91 -29.38 21.81
CA SER A 214 -16.97 -29.82 22.71
C SER A 214 -17.99 -30.76 22.05
N LYS A 215 -18.06 -30.79 20.72
CA LYS A 215 -19.01 -31.61 19.94
C LYS A 215 -18.29 -32.74 19.21
N LYS A 216 -18.44 -33.98 19.70
CA LYS A 216 -17.75 -35.17 19.16
C LYS A 216 -17.95 -35.40 17.66
N GLU A 217 -19.10 -35.01 17.11
CA GLU A 217 -19.42 -35.16 15.68
C GLU A 217 -18.73 -34.14 14.78
N LEU A 218 -18.35 -32.97 15.31
CA LEU A 218 -17.64 -31.91 14.58
C LEU A 218 -16.12 -32.01 14.79
N ASN A 219 -15.69 -32.64 15.88
CA ASN A 219 -14.29 -32.86 16.21
C ASN A 219 -13.64 -33.83 15.20
N SER A 220 -13.03 -33.27 14.16
CA SER A 220 -12.32 -34.03 13.12
C SER A 220 -10.86 -34.35 13.48
N CYS A 221 -10.45 -34.16 14.74
CA CYS A 221 -9.09 -34.48 15.19
C CYS A 221 -8.86 -35.99 15.23
N LYS A 222 -7.66 -36.44 14.80
CA LYS A 222 -7.26 -37.86 14.84
C LYS A 222 -7.20 -38.39 16.29
N HIS A 223 -7.39 -39.70 16.48
CA HIS A 223 -7.41 -40.36 17.79
C HIS A 223 -6.19 -40.05 18.71
N SER A 224 -5.05 -39.67 18.15
CA SER A 224 -3.82 -39.28 18.87
C SER A 224 -3.58 -37.76 18.91
N SER A 225 -4.64 -36.94 18.92
CA SER A 225 -4.55 -35.49 19.06
C SER A 225 -5.50 -34.94 20.14
N TYR A 226 -5.20 -33.76 20.67
CA TYR A 226 -6.10 -32.95 21.48
C TYR A 226 -6.58 -31.74 20.66
N CYS A 227 -7.83 -31.36 20.87
CA CYS A 227 -8.49 -30.28 20.16
C CYS A 227 -8.42 -28.99 20.98
N VAL A 228 -8.18 -27.86 20.33
CA VAL A 228 -8.24 -26.52 20.92
C VAL A 228 -9.16 -25.67 20.06
N ASN A 229 -10.24 -25.18 20.66
CA ASN A 229 -11.20 -24.31 19.98
C ASN A 229 -10.57 -22.94 19.70
N THR A 230 -10.87 -22.36 18.53
CA THR A 230 -10.40 -21.04 18.10
C THR A 230 -11.56 -20.28 17.46
N LEU A 231 -11.48 -18.95 17.36
CA LEU A 231 -12.59 -18.21 16.73
C LEU A 231 -12.77 -18.59 15.26
N GLY A 232 -13.93 -19.14 14.94
CA GLY A 232 -14.37 -19.62 13.64
C GLY A 232 -13.80 -20.98 13.21
N SER A 233 -13.06 -21.69 14.09
CA SER A 233 -12.45 -22.99 13.74
C SER A 233 -11.84 -23.71 14.96
N PHE A 234 -11.13 -24.81 14.75
CA PHE A 234 -10.37 -25.49 15.79
C PHE A 234 -9.00 -25.93 15.29
N LYS A 235 -8.06 -26.12 16.22
CA LYS A 235 -6.73 -26.67 15.95
C LYS A 235 -6.53 -27.99 16.66
N CYS A 236 -6.09 -28.99 15.90
CA CYS A 236 -5.69 -30.28 16.43
C CYS A 236 -4.18 -30.31 16.70
N PHE A 237 -3.81 -30.55 17.94
CA PHE A 237 -2.41 -30.73 18.33
C PHE A 237 -2.16 -32.21 18.59
N ARG A 238 -1.07 -32.76 18.06
CA ARG A 238 -0.72 -34.16 18.35
C ARG A 238 -0.49 -34.33 19.84
N LYS A 239 -1.09 -35.37 20.42
CA LYS A 239 -0.72 -35.84 21.75
C LYS A 239 0.73 -36.29 21.67
N CYS A 240 1.57 -35.72 22.53
CA CYS A 240 2.90 -36.26 22.76
C CYS A 240 2.73 -37.68 23.34
N LEU A 241 3.03 -38.70 22.54
CA LEU A 241 3.21 -40.04 23.06
C LEU A 241 4.55 -40.04 23.81
N GLU A 242 4.50 -40.11 25.13
CA GLU A 242 5.69 -40.16 26.00
C GLU A 242 6.64 -41.31 25.62
N THR A 243 6.14 -42.32 24.90
CA THR A 243 6.90 -43.51 24.46
C THR A 243 7.77 -43.31 23.22
N LEU A 244 7.68 -42.18 22.50
CA LEU A 244 8.39 -42.00 21.22
C LEU A 244 9.54 -40.97 21.22
N ASN A 245 9.85 -40.29 22.33
CA ASN A 245 10.97 -39.32 22.41
C ASN A 245 11.01 -38.25 21.27
N THR A 246 9.91 -38.03 20.55
CA THR A 246 9.82 -37.09 19.42
C THR A 246 9.03 -35.84 19.74
N CYS A 247 8.59 -35.64 20.99
CA CYS A 247 8.13 -34.30 21.37
C CYS A 247 9.33 -33.41 21.66
N PRO A 248 9.36 -32.16 21.15
CA PRO A 248 10.30 -31.20 21.69
C PRO A 248 10.09 -31.23 23.21
N LYS A 249 11.17 -31.49 23.95
CA LYS A 249 11.18 -31.35 25.41
C LYS A 249 10.42 -30.07 25.73
N LYS A 250 9.62 -30.03 26.79
CA LYS A 250 9.03 -28.81 27.35
C LYS A 250 10.16 -27.78 27.57
N GLN A 251 10.64 -27.13 26.52
CA GLN A 251 11.20 -25.82 26.55
C GLN A 251 9.97 -24.94 26.64
N SER A 252 9.57 -24.83 27.91
CA SER A 252 9.02 -23.62 28.50
C SER A 252 7.83 -23.01 27.76
N THR A 253 6.69 -23.71 27.81
CA THR A 253 5.39 -23.04 27.70
C THR A 253 5.32 -21.81 28.64
N ILE A 254 6.05 -21.84 29.76
CA ILE A 254 6.24 -20.70 30.66
C ILE A 254 7.09 -19.57 30.03
N GLU A 255 8.20 -19.82 29.33
CA GLU A 255 8.98 -18.74 28.69
C GLU A 255 8.23 -18.15 27.48
N LEU A 256 7.44 -18.94 26.76
CA LEU A 256 6.60 -18.45 25.66
C LEU A 256 5.46 -17.58 26.20
N ILE A 257 4.81 -17.98 27.30
CA ILE A 257 3.81 -17.17 27.98
C ILE A 257 4.45 -15.88 28.53
N GLU A 258 5.62 -15.95 29.18
CA GLU A 258 6.35 -14.77 29.65
C GLU A 258 6.78 -13.83 28.52
N LYS A 259 7.20 -14.38 27.37
CA LYS A 259 7.50 -13.58 26.17
C LYS A 259 6.25 -12.92 25.60
N CYS A 260 5.12 -13.62 25.55
CA CYS A 260 3.84 -13.05 25.12
C CYS A 260 3.33 -11.96 26.09
N SER A 261 3.43 -12.17 27.40
CA SER A 261 3.07 -11.16 28.40
C SER A 261 3.95 -9.90 28.31
N LYS A 262 5.25 -10.07 28.04
CA LYS A 262 6.16 -8.93 27.80
C LYS A 262 5.82 -8.18 26.50
N LEU A 263 5.50 -8.91 25.42
CA LEU A 263 5.07 -8.32 24.15
C LEU A 263 3.75 -7.54 24.27
N GLN A 264 2.81 -8.02 25.08
CA GLN A 264 1.54 -7.33 25.33
C GLN A 264 1.74 -6.02 26.12
N ALA A 265 2.58 -6.04 27.17
CA ALA A 265 2.93 -4.85 27.93
C ALA A 265 3.68 -3.79 27.09
N ASP A 266 4.56 -4.22 26.18
CA ASP A 266 5.23 -3.32 25.24
C ASP A 266 4.27 -2.68 24.23
N LEU A 267 3.24 -3.41 23.82
CA LEU A 267 2.19 -2.90 22.92
C LEU A 267 1.34 -1.82 23.62
N GLU A 268 0.95 -2.07 24.88
CA GLU A 268 0.16 -1.13 25.69
C GLU A 268 0.94 0.16 26.01
N ASN A 269 2.23 0.06 26.30
CA ASN A 269 3.10 1.22 26.51
C ASN A 269 3.29 2.07 25.23
N ARG A 270 3.40 1.44 24.06
CA ARG A 270 3.47 2.15 22.76
C ARG A 270 2.15 2.83 22.39
N LEU A 271 1.02 2.29 22.83
CA LEU A 271 -0.31 2.90 22.66
C LEU A 271 -0.52 4.10 23.58
N HIS A 272 0.02 4.08 24.81
CA HIS A 272 -0.02 5.22 25.73
C HIS A 272 0.86 6.40 25.29
N LEU A 273 2.01 6.14 24.68
CA LEU A 273 2.91 7.19 24.14
C LEU A 273 2.38 7.88 22.86
N LYS A 274 1.33 7.35 22.22
CA LYS A 274 0.65 7.99 21.07
C LYS A 274 -0.55 8.86 21.47
N LYS A 275 -0.89 8.92 22.76
CA LYS A 275 -2.00 9.72 23.31
C LYS A 275 -1.53 10.86 24.23
N ALA A 276 -0.23 11.09 24.35
CA ALA A 276 0.37 12.24 25.04
C ALA A 276 0.91 13.26 24.03
#